data_AF-A0A2G0E696-F1
#
_entry.id   AF-A0A2G0E696-F1
#
_cell.length_a   1.000
_cell.length_b   1.000
_cell.length_c   1.000
_cell.angle_alpha   90.00
_cell.angle_beta   90.00
_cell.angle_gamma   90.00
#
_symmetry.space_group_name_H-M   'P 1'
#
loop_
_entity.id
_entity.type
_entity.pdbx_description
1 polymer ?
#
loop_
_entity_poly.entity_id
_entity_poly.type
_entity_poly.pdbx_seq_one_letter_code
_entity_poly.pdbx_strand_id
1 'polypeptide(L)'
;KESLELEEITSENPLLSSIRSIVETAFYGNNVQEVFDRKTAYQLAKGSPGTIVTDITVSHAEELDLPADARTLVFNDGSIVGRTASARRIFEDLDKEQSKYEKILREAVYQSRKRQFYHTKVIVGLSEEFSVQSHLLIPEGFENNLYS
;
A
#
# COMPACT_ATOMS: atom_id res chain seq x y z
N LYS A 1 11.83 -6.64 14.76
CA LYS A 1 12.54 -7.30 13.65
C LYS A 1 12.40 -8.79 13.94
N GLU A 2 11.65 -9.53 13.14
CA GLU A 2 11.55 -10.99 13.30
C GLU A 2 12.94 -11.58 13.03
N SER A 3 13.50 -12.32 13.98
CA SER A 3 14.75 -13.06 13.82
C SER A 3 14.42 -14.54 13.75
N LEU A 4 14.91 -15.22 12.72
CA LEU A 4 14.78 -16.66 12.56
C LEU A 4 16.06 -17.33 13.03
N GLU A 5 15.93 -18.39 13.82
CA GLU A 5 17.02 -19.29 14.14
C GLU A 5 17.38 -20.14 12.91
N LEU A 6 18.61 -20.63 12.83
CA LEU A 6 19.10 -21.44 11.69
C LEU A 6 18.21 -22.67 11.41
N GLU A 7 17.67 -23.27 12.47
CA GLU A 7 16.79 -24.44 12.42
C GLU A 7 15.41 -24.12 11.82
N GLU A 8 15.00 -22.86 11.84
CA GLU A 8 13.72 -22.39 11.29
C GLU A 8 13.83 -22.07 9.79
N ILE A 9 15.05 -22.05 9.22
CA ILE A 9 15.28 -21.78 7.80
C ILE A 9 15.03 -23.04 6.97
N THR A 10 13.74 -23.35 6.78
CA THR A 10 13.29 -24.55 6.05
C THR A 10 12.21 -24.18 5.03
N SER A 11 11.97 -25.07 4.04
CA SER A 11 10.92 -24.90 3.03
C SER A 11 9.51 -24.85 3.61
N GLU A 12 9.32 -25.48 4.76
CA GLU A 12 8.01 -25.58 5.44
C GLU A 12 7.71 -24.36 6.30
N ASN A 13 8.67 -23.46 6.49
CA ASN A 13 8.43 -22.26 7.28
C ASN A 13 7.54 -21.27 6.49
N PRO A 14 6.32 -20.97 6.94
CA PRO A 14 5.42 -20.05 6.24
C PRO A 14 5.99 -18.63 6.12
N LEU A 15 6.90 -18.24 7.03
CA LEU A 15 7.58 -16.96 6.99
C LEU A 15 8.56 -16.87 5.80
N LEU A 16 8.98 -18.00 5.23
CA LEU A 16 9.86 -18.11 4.07
C LEU A 16 9.11 -18.46 2.78
N SER A 17 7.80 -18.21 2.75
CA SER A 17 6.96 -18.36 1.55
C SER A 17 7.52 -17.57 0.36
N SER A 18 7.59 -18.23 -0.79
CA SER A 18 7.99 -17.63 -2.07
C SER A 18 7.16 -16.39 -2.43
N ILE A 19 5.85 -16.43 -2.17
CA ILE A 19 4.93 -15.33 -2.43
C ILE A 19 5.24 -14.14 -1.52
N ARG A 20 5.47 -14.41 -0.22
CA ARG A 20 5.89 -13.38 0.73
C ARG A 20 7.18 -12.73 0.24
N SER A 21 8.19 -13.50 -0.14
CA SER A 21 9.45 -12.96 -0.67
C SER A 21 9.26 -12.11 -1.94
N ILE A 22 8.43 -12.54 -2.90
CA ILE A 22 8.15 -11.76 -4.11
C ILE A 22 7.52 -10.41 -3.77
N VAL A 23 6.56 -10.39 -2.84
CA VAL A 23 5.85 -9.16 -2.46
C VAL A 23 6.74 -8.25 -1.60
N GLU A 24 7.40 -8.78 -0.57
CA GLU A 24 8.24 -7.99 0.34
C GLU A 24 9.42 -7.36 -0.39
N THR A 25 10.07 -8.10 -1.30
CA THR A 25 11.21 -7.57 -2.06
C THR A 25 10.84 -6.39 -2.96
N ALA A 26 9.58 -6.29 -3.40
CA ALA A 26 9.11 -5.17 -4.21
C ALA A 26 9.15 -3.83 -3.45
N PHE A 27 9.05 -3.84 -2.12
CA PHE A 27 9.15 -2.62 -1.30
C PHE A 27 10.57 -2.04 -1.26
N TYR A 28 11.59 -2.86 -1.52
CA TYR A 28 12.99 -2.44 -1.51
C TYR A 28 13.50 -2.02 -2.89
N GLY A 29 12.61 -1.82 -3.86
CA GLY A 29 12.95 -1.33 -5.19
C GLY A 29 13.57 0.07 -5.16
N ASN A 30 14.51 0.34 -6.05
CA ASN A 30 15.13 1.67 -6.19
C ASN A 30 14.18 2.72 -6.79
N ASN A 31 13.00 2.29 -7.23
CA ASN A 31 11.88 3.10 -7.72
C ASN A 31 10.81 3.34 -6.63
N VAL A 32 11.11 3.01 -5.36
CA VAL A 32 10.21 3.18 -4.22
C VAL A 32 10.66 4.36 -3.36
N GLN A 33 9.73 5.27 -3.08
CA GLN A 33 9.90 6.41 -2.19
C GLN A 33 9.07 6.20 -0.92
N GLU A 34 9.68 6.35 0.25
CA GLU A 34 8.95 6.29 1.51
C GLU A 34 8.15 7.58 1.75
N VAL A 35 6.88 7.43 2.13
CA VAL A 35 5.97 8.50 2.52
C VAL A 35 5.27 8.09 3.81
N PHE A 36 5.79 8.53 4.96
CA PHE A 36 5.27 8.13 6.28
C PHE A 36 4.49 9.25 6.98
N ASP A 37 4.63 10.50 6.54
CA ASP A 37 3.93 11.62 7.13
C ASP A 37 2.69 12.01 6.33
N ARG A 38 1.63 12.37 7.05
CA ARG A 38 0.33 12.64 6.43
C ARG A 38 0.33 13.97 5.67
N LYS A 39 1.21 14.90 6.02
CA LYS A 39 1.39 16.19 5.33
C LYS A 39 1.93 15.99 3.92
N THR A 40 2.95 15.16 3.74
CA THR A 40 3.52 14.82 2.42
C THR A 40 2.47 14.09 1.59
N ALA A 41 1.77 13.10 2.16
CA ALA A 41 0.69 12.40 1.45
C ALA A 41 -0.41 13.38 0.97
N TYR A 42 -0.81 14.33 1.81
CA TYR A 42 -1.77 15.38 1.44
C TYR A 42 -1.25 16.28 0.31
N GLN A 43 0.01 16.72 0.35
CA GLN A 43 0.58 17.57 -0.72
C GLN A 43 0.70 16.80 -2.04
N LEU A 44 1.08 15.53 -1.99
CA LEU A 44 1.11 14.64 -3.15
C LEU A 44 -0.30 14.49 -3.74
N ALA A 45 -1.31 14.22 -2.90
CA ALA A 45 -2.71 14.14 -3.34
C ALA A 45 -3.19 15.46 -3.95
N LYS A 46 -2.95 16.59 -3.28
CA LYS A 46 -3.31 17.93 -3.76
C LYS A 46 -2.68 18.25 -5.13
N GLY A 47 -1.46 17.80 -5.38
CA GLY A 47 -0.74 17.98 -6.65
C GLY A 47 -1.06 16.93 -7.72
N SER A 48 -1.80 15.88 -7.38
CA SER A 48 -2.10 14.78 -8.30
C SER A 48 -3.06 15.23 -9.42
N PRO A 49 -2.79 14.90 -10.70
CA PRO A 49 -3.65 15.27 -11.82
C PRO A 49 -5.11 14.86 -11.61
N GLY A 50 -6.05 15.76 -11.87
CA GLY A 50 -7.49 15.51 -11.69
C GLY A 50 -8.03 15.76 -10.27
N THR A 51 -7.15 16.07 -9.30
CA THR A 51 -7.57 16.46 -7.95
C THR A 51 -8.18 17.86 -7.95
N ILE A 52 -9.36 17.97 -7.33
CA ILE A 52 -10.07 19.24 -7.14
C ILE A 52 -9.87 19.68 -5.69
N VAL A 53 -9.28 20.86 -5.50
CA VAL A 53 -9.18 21.51 -4.19
C VAL A 53 -10.45 22.31 -3.97
N THR A 54 -11.20 21.98 -2.91
CA THR A 54 -12.44 22.69 -2.59
C THR A 54 -12.21 23.90 -1.70
N ASP A 55 -13.22 24.76 -1.54
CA ASP A 55 -13.21 25.84 -0.56
C ASP A 55 -13.46 25.35 0.87
N ILE A 56 -13.78 24.07 1.07
CA ILE A 56 -14.10 23.49 2.37
C ILE A 56 -12.80 23.24 3.14
N THR A 57 -12.67 23.81 4.33
CA THR A 57 -11.54 23.57 5.23
C THR A 57 -11.69 22.23 5.95
N VAL A 58 -10.56 21.54 6.16
CA VAL A 58 -10.52 20.38 7.05
C VAL A 58 -10.58 20.86 8.50
N SER A 59 -11.58 20.41 9.25
CA SER A 59 -11.71 20.72 10.67
C SER A 59 -10.62 20.01 11.47
N HIS A 60 -10.05 20.68 12.48
CA HIS A 60 -8.98 20.13 13.33
C HIS A 60 -7.76 19.61 12.54
N ALA A 61 -7.40 20.29 11.45
CA ALA A 61 -6.36 19.82 10.52
C ALA A 61 -5.03 19.50 11.21
N GLU A 62 -4.57 20.34 12.13
CA GLU A 62 -3.30 20.11 12.83
C GLU A 62 -3.36 18.89 13.78
N GLU A 63 -4.49 18.65 14.43
CA GLU A 63 -4.72 17.42 15.25
C GLU A 63 -4.70 16.17 14.38
N LEU A 64 -5.07 16.32 13.10
CA LEU A 64 -4.96 15.29 12.09
C LEU A 64 -3.58 15.27 11.40
N ASP A 65 -2.56 15.96 11.92
CA ASP A 65 -1.24 16.03 11.27
C ASP A 65 -1.32 16.46 9.79
N LEU A 66 -2.21 17.41 9.51
CA LEU A 66 -2.34 18.07 8.21
C LEU A 66 -1.82 19.52 8.30
N PRO A 67 -1.56 20.17 7.15
CA PRO A 67 -1.34 21.61 7.13
C PRO A 67 -2.53 22.37 7.74
N ALA A 68 -2.28 23.46 8.48
CA ALA A 68 -3.34 24.24 9.13
C ALA A 68 -4.36 24.82 8.14
N ASP A 69 -3.95 25.04 6.89
CA ASP A 69 -4.79 25.54 5.79
C ASP A 69 -5.35 24.43 4.90
N ALA A 70 -5.31 23.17 5.36
CA ALA A 70 -5.77 22.02 4.58
C ALA A 70 -7.23 22.17 4.14
N ARG A 71 -7.48 21.85 2.87
CA ARG A 71 -8.77 21.88 2.21
C ARG A 71 -9.19 20.47 1.84
N THR A 72 -10.49 20.22 1.83
CA THR A 72 -11.01 18.93 1.35
C THR A 72 -10.66 18.76 -0.12
N LEU A 73 -10.02 17.63 -0.43
CA LEU A 73 -9.68 17.22 -1.78
C LEU A 73 -10.79 16.32 -2.33
N VAL A 74 -11.17 16.53 -3.59
CA VAL A 74 -12.11 15.68 -4.30
C VAL A 74 -11.43 15.08 -5.51
N PHE A 75 -11.50 13.77 -5.62
CA PHE A 75 -10.98 13.02 -6.76
C PHE A 75 -12.05 12.02 -7.21
N ASN A 76 -12.66 12.27 -8.38
CA ASN A 76 -13.75 11.48 -8.95
C ASN A 76 -13.39 11.09 -10.38
N ASP A 77 -12.39 10.23 -10.54
CA ASP A 77 -11.92 9.75 -11.85
C ASP A 77 -11.88 8.21 -11.90
N GLY A 78 -11.82 7.67 -13.11
CA GLY A 78 -11.75 6.25 -13.39
C GLY A 78 -13.09 5.52 -13.31
N SER A 79 -13.14 4.36 -13.97
CA SER A 79 -14.29 3.45 -13.92
C SER A 79 -14.23 2.48 -12.73
N ILE A 80 -13.10 2.45 -12.02
CA ILE A 80 -12.88 1.55 -10.88
C ILE A 80 -13.32 2.27 -9.60
N VAL A 81 -14.54 1.97 -9.17
CA VAL A 81 -15.19 2.60 -8.00
C VAL A 81 -15.04 1.80 -6.69
N GLY A 82 -14.16 0.78 -6.65
CA GLY A 82 -13.96 -0.01 -5.44
C GLY A 82 -13.08 -1.25 -5.59
N ARG A 83 -12.98 -2.04 -4.52
CA ARG A 83 -12.23 -3.31 -4.48
C ARG A 83 -12.96 -4.36 -5.32
N THR A 84 -12.30 -4.94 -6.32
CA THR A 84 -12.91 -5.98 -7.15
C THR A 84 -12.89 -7.32 -6.40
N ALA A 85 -14.02 -7.74 -5.84
CA ALA A 85 -14.14 -8.98 -5.07
C ALA A 85 -13.65 -10.22 -5.83
N SER A 86 -13.93 -10.29 -7.14
CA SER A 86 -13.51 -11.39 -8.03
C SER A 86 -11.98 -11.50 -8.18
N ALA A 87 -11.22 -10.46 -7.83
CA ALA A 87 -9.76 -10.47 -7.86
C ALA A 87 -9.14 -10.91 -6.51
N ARG A 88 -9.91 -10.98 -5.43
CA ARG A 88 -9.42 -11.44 -4.12
C ARG A 88 -9.13 -12.93 -4.16
N ARG A 89 -8.01 -13.32 -3.55
CA ARG A 89 -7.57 -14.71 -3.40
C ARG A 89 -7.16 -14.94 -1.95
N ILE A 90 -7.65 -16.00 -1.33
CA ILE A 90 -7.33 -16.41 0.04
C ILE A 90 -6.49 -17.68 -0.09
N PHE A 91 -5.29 -17.69 0.48
CA PHE A 91 -4.27 -18.69 0.18
C PHE A 91 -4.45 -20.03 0.90
N GLU A 92 -5.30 -20.11 1.92
CA GLU A 92 -5.64 -21.37 2.61
C GLU A 92 -6.17 -22.46 1.64
N ASP A 93 -6.68 -22.08 0.46
CA ASP A 93 -7.19 -22.99 -0.58
C ASP A 93 -6.24 -23.19 -1.79
N LEU A 94 -5.06 -22.56 -1.81
CA LEU A 94 -4.27 -22.35 -3.04
C LEU A 94 -3.01 -23.20 -3.18
N ASP A 95 -2.73 -24.14 -2.28
CA ASP A 95 -1.55 -25.01 -2.36
C ASP A 95 -1.43 -25.72 -3.72
N LYS A 96 -2.57 -26.03 -4.38
CA LYS A 96 -2.60 -26.64 -5.72
C LYS A 96 -2.32 -25.65 -6.87
N GLU A 97 -2.46 -24.35 -6.66
CA GLU A 97 -2.27 -23.29 -7.67
C GLU A 97 -1.14 -22.30 -7.32
N GLN A 98 -0.36 -22.52 -6.25
CA GLN A 98 0.66 -21.58 -5.79
C GLN A 98 1.61 -21.12 -6.90
N SER A 99 2.14 -22.06 -7.68
CA SER A 99 3.06 -21.77 -8.81
C SER A 99 2.46 -20.83 -9.86
N LYS A 100 1.14 -20.90 -10.09
CA LYS A 100 0.43 -20.01 -11.02
C LYS A 100 0.41 -18.58 -10.49
N TYR A 101 0.07 -18.38 -9.22
CA TYR A 101 0.03 -17.04 -8.61
C TYR A 101 1.42 -16.44 -8.44
N GLU A 102 2.43 -17.25 -8.11
CA GLU A 102 3.81 -16.77 -8.10
C GLU A 102 4.26 -16.23 -9.46
N LYS A 103 3.89 -16.90 -10.57
CA LYS A 103 4.20 -16.41 -11.92
C LYS A 103 3.50 -15.07 -12.20
N ILE A 104 2.22 -14.96 -11.84
CA ILE A 104 1.45 -13.72 -12.00
C ILE A 104 2.07 -12.59 -11.19
N LEU A 105 2.45 -12.84 -9.92
CA LEU A 105 3.05 -11.85 -9.04
C LEU A 105 4.43 -11.41 -9.52
N ARG A 106 5.30 -12.35 -9.91
CA ARG A 106 6.63 -12.01 -10.47
C ARG A 106 6.50 -11.18 -11.73
N GLU A 107 5.57 -11.51 -12.62
CA GLU A 107 5.32 -10.72 -13.82
C GLU A 107 4.78 -9.33 -13.49
N ALA A 108 3.86 -9.22 -12.52
CA ALA A 108 3.35 -7.92 -12.07
C ALA A 108 4.47 -7.03 -11.52
N VAL A 109 5.37 -7.58 -10.70
CA VAL A 109 6.55 -6.86 -10.18
C VAL A 109 7.52 -6.49 -11.31
N TYR A 110 7.74 -7.38 -12.27
CA TYR A 110 8.59 -7.10 -13.43
C TYR A 110 8.05 -5.93 -14.27
N GLN A 111 6.75 -5.93 -14.55
CA GLN A 111 6.10 -4.87 -15.34
C GLN A 111 6.02 -3.54 -14.58
N SER A 112 5.93 -3.59 -13.25
CA SER A 112 5.83 -2.38 -12.43
C SER A 112 7.15 -1.60 -12.31
N ARG A 113 8.31 -2.21 -12.54
CA ARG A 113 9.65 -1.60 -12.35
C ARG A 113 9.89 -0.25 -13.06
N LYS A 114 9.08 0.07 -14.08
CA LYS A 114 9.18 1.33 -14.85
C LYS A 114 8.41 2.49 -14.22
N ARG A 115 7.63 2.22 -13.17
CA ARG A 115 6.81 3.20 -12.45
C ARG A 115 7.46 3.53 -11.13
N GLN A 116 7.28 4.76 -10.66
CA GLN A 116 7.61 5.09 -9.28
C GLN A 116 6.50 4.61 -8.34
N PHE A 117 6.88 4.31 -7.11
CA PHE A 117 5.99 3.85 -6.05
C PHE A 117 6.21 4.63 -4.77
N TYR A 118 5.15 4.76 -3.99
CA TYR A 118 5.16 5.21 -2.62
C TYR A 118 5.04 4.02 -1.68
N HIS A 119 5.93 3.93 -0.69
CA HIS A 119 5.81 3.02 0.44
C HIS A 119 5.33 3.79 1.66
N THR A 120 4.22 3.36 2.25
CA THR A 120 3.74 3.89 3.53
C THR A 120 3.43 2.79 4.54
N LYS A 121 3.21 3.20 5.80
CA LYS A 121 2.78 2.34 6.89
C LYS A 121 1.46 2.86 7.41
N VAL A 122 0.50 1.96 7.60
CA VAL A 122 -0.85 2.30 8.08
C VAL A 122 -1.21 1.41 9.26
N ILE A 123 -2.11 1.92 10.09
CA ILE A 123 -2.72 1.14 11.18
C ILE A 123 -4.07 0.60 10.67
N VAL A 124 -4.24 -0.71 10.74
CA VAL A 124 -5.48 -1.40 10.36
C VAL A 124 -6.15 -1.88 11.63
N GLY A 125 -7.24 -1.24 12.01
CA GLY A 125 -8.01 -1.53 13.22
C GLY A 125 -8.65 -0.26 13.79
N LEU A 126 -9.62 -0.43 14.70
CA LEU A 126 -10.29 0.70 15.38
C LEU A 126 -9.87 0.86 16.84
N SER A 127 -9.39 -0.22 17.46
CA SER A 127 -8.92 -0.24 18.85
C SER A 127 -7.43 -0.57 18.87
N GLU A 128 -6.67 0.05 19.76
CA GLU A 128 -5.23 -0.18 19.91
C GLU A 128 -4.90 -1.66 20.13
N GLU A 129 -5.71 -2.37 20.92
CA GLU A 129 -5.54 -3.80 21.22
C GLU A 129 -5.85 -4.71 20.02
N PHE A 130 -6.59 -4.23 19.03
CA PHE A 130 -7.02 -4.98 17.84
C PHE A 130 -6.52 -4.34 16.54
N SER A 131 -5.43 -3.58 16.63
CA SER A 131 -4.83 -2.91 15.49
C SER A 131 -3.51 -3.57 15.10
N VAL A 132 -3.29 -3.67 13.79
CA VAL A 132 -2.03 -4.16 13.23
C VAL A 132 -1.43 -3.12 12.31
N GLN A 133 -0.11 -2.96 12.37
CA GLN A 133 0.60 -2.16 11.38
C GLN A 133 0.69 -2.93 10.06
N SER A 134 0.32 -2.28 8.97
CA SER A 134 0.43 -2.81 7.62
C SER A 134 1.31 -1.92 6.75
N HIS A 135 1.94 -2.51 5.75
CA HIS A 135 2.75 -1.81 4.77
C HIS A 135 1.96 -1.72 3.45
N LEU A 136 1.93 -0.53 2.84
CA LEU A 136 1.27 -0.31 1.56
C LEU A 136 2.30 0.16 0.53
N LEU A 137 2.24 -0.42 -0.67
CA LEU A 137 3.01 -0.01 -1.84
C LEU A 137 2.04 0.48 -2.91
N ILE A 138 2.09 1.78 -3.23
CA ILE A 138 1.10 2.45 -4.09
C ILE A 138 1.84 3.09 -5.27
N PRO A 139 1.43 2.85 -6.53
CA PRO A 139 2.08 3.49 -7.68
C PRO A 139 1.83 4.99 -7.70
N GLU A 140 2.79 5.75 -8.24
CA GLU A 140 2.61 7.15 -8.64
C GLU A 140 1.38 7.28 -9.57
N GLY A 141 0.61 8.35 -9.37
CA GLY A 141 -0.70 8.61 -9.96
C GLY A 141 -1.89 8.19 -9.10
N PHE A 142 -1.65 7.55 -7.94
CA PHE A 142 -2.70 7.13 -6.99
C PHE A 142 -2.54 7.80 -5.62
N GLU A 143 -2.06 9.04 -5.59
CA GLU A 143 -1.76 9.79 -4.37
C GLU A 143 -3.02 10.03 -3.52
N ASN A 144 -4.18 10.20 -4.15
CA ASN A 144 -5.45 10.30 -3.41
C ASN A 144 -5.74 9.03 -2.60
N ASN A 145 -5.36 7.84 -3.07
CA ASN A 145 -5.48 6.59 -2.31
C ASN A 145 -4.41 6.45 -1.24
N LEU A 146 -3.23 7.06 -1.43
CA LEU A 146 -2.19 7.11 -0.40
C LEU A 146 -2.61 8.01 0.77
N TYR A 147 -3.32 9.11 0.49
CA TYR A 147 -3.79 10.05 1.49
C TYR A 147 -5.04 9.59 2.25
N SER A 148 -5.96 8.90 1.57
CA SER A 148 -7.28 8.51 2.10
C SER A 148 -7.23 7.47 3.21
#